data_AF-Q3LR62-F1
#
_entry.id   AF-Q3LR62-F1
#
_cell.length_a   1.000
_cell.length_b   1.000
_cell.length_c   1.000
_cell.angle_alpha   90.00
_cell.angle_beta   90.00
_cell.angle_gamma   90.00
#
_symmetry.space_group_name_H-M   'P 1'
#
loop_
_entity.id
_entity.type
_entity.pdbx_description
1 polymer ?
#
loop_
_entity_poly.entity_id
_entity_poly.type
_entity_poly.pdbx_seq_one_letter_code
_entity_poly.pdbx_strand_id
1 'polypeptide(L)'
;MLKDYWECFNFLTYNDYEEWSNGEDFYSFIFPNCESKGEINKDFSKPNAVFLYKDLKTTLNDTDKPALKRRIMLKDTWGDDYIDFVLENDLTLCSGLSYRGRHNDLAHAQQMNALIFDLDGVGLKEITAFFEVIKYCEKNEPNKYFWPIPRPTFVVLSGVGLHVYYVFDKPIDLFPNIKLQLKAYKYALTFNIWRYKETSKEKETQYQSINQSFRMVGSINEKHGNKIIAFKTGDRVSLEYMNQYVKEDKRVDILKRFRPSKHTLAEAKLKFPEWYEKVIIQGQTSERKKWRIKRDVYEWWKKRCKEPKGGHRYFFMMCMAIYAYKCDVSKQELEKDMLEVFEKLKDIPHTNPLTKRDVYSALESYDKGLACFKIKDIEILTALRIDRNRRNYRQQYLHLKGIRALQQAINPTWRQGNGRPKNSGIKQSLIQEWRIKNPQGKKIDCHKELGLSRPTIDKWWNSKQLAMTT
;
A
#
# COMPACT_ATOMS: atom_id res chain seq x y z
N MET A 1 -32.69 -1.39 2.86
CA MET A 1 -31.23 -1.40 2.62
C MET A 1 -30.60 -0.01 2.79
N LEU A 2 -31.27 1.10 2.43
CA LEU A 2 -30.74 2.47 2.60
C LEU A 2 -31.03 3.15 3.95
N LYS A 3 -31.58 2.43 4.94
CA LYS A 3 -31.88 3.01 6.26
C LYS A 3 -30.61 3.60 6.89
N ASP A 4 -29.53 2.82 6.91
CA ASP A 4 -28.22 3.22 7.44
C ASP A 4 -27.64 4.45 6.70
N TYR A 5 -27.84 4.51 5.38
CA TYR A 5 -27.42 5.66 4.56
C TYR A 5 -28.14 6.94 5.00
N TRP A 6 -29.47 6.91 5.12
CA TRP A 6 -30.26 8.07 5.54
C TRP A 6 -30.04 8.44 7.00
N GLU A 7 -29.80 7.47 7.87
CA GLU A 7 -29.40 7.72 9.25
C GLU A 7 -28.06 8.48 9.33
N CYS A 8 -27.06 8.06 8.56
CA CYS A 8 -25.78 8.75 8.50
C CYS A 8 -25.90 10.14 7.86
N PHE A 9 -26.69 10.27 6.80
CA PHE A 9 -27.00 11.55 6.17
C PHE A 9 -27.62 12.52 7.17
N ASN A 10 -28.70 12.10 7.84
CA ASN A 10 -29.40 12.92 8.84
C ASN A 10 -28.49 13.29 10.00
N PHE A 11 -27.63 12.37 10.47
CA PHE A 11 -26.64 12.67 11.51
C PHE A 11 -25.68 13.78 11.07
N LEU A 12 -25.13 13.70 9.85
CA LEU A 12 -24.16 14.67 9.35
C LEU A 12 -24.80 16.05 9.15
N THR A 13 -25.99 16.09 8.56
CA THR A 13 -26.77 17.31 8.39
C THR A 13 -27.18 17.93 9.74
N TYR A 14 -27.62 17.13 10.70
CA TYR A 14 -27.98 17.60 12.04
C TYR A 14 -26.80 18.20 12.82
N ASN A 15 -25.57 17.74 12.54
CA ASN A 15 -24.36 18.30 13.14
C ASN A 15 -23.76 19.47 12.32
N ASP A 16 -24.52 20.05 11.40
CA ASP A 16 -24.16 21.21 10.56
C ASP A 16 -22.86 21.02 9.76
N TYR A 17 -22.54 19.79 9.35
CA TYR A 17 -21.42 19.56 8.44
C TYR A 17 -21.80 20.01 7.03
N GLU A 18 -20.89 20.75 6.38
CA GLU A 18 -21.10 21.28 5.04
C GLU A 18 -21.18 20.15 4.01
N GLU A 19 -22.31 20.04 3.32
CA GLU A 19 -22.52 19.08 2.23
C GLU A 19 -21.75 19.50 0.98
N TRP A 20 -20.93 18.60 0.46
CA TRP A 20 -20.23 18.73 -0.81
C TRP A 20 -20.79 17.67 -1.77
N SER A 21 -21.94 17.95 -2.38
CA SER A 21 -22.58 17.06 -3.36
C SER A 21 -22.07 17.24 -4.79
N ASN A 22 -21.37 18.35 -5.06
CA ASN A 22 -20.60 18.56 -6.28
C ASN A 22 -19.22 17.91 -6.16
N GLY A 23 -18.90 17.01 -7.10
CA GLY A 23 -17.58 16.39 -7.18
C GLY A 23 -16.51 17.34 -7.75
N GLU A 24 -16.88 18.38 -8.49
CA GLU A 24 -15.91 19.29 -9.11
C GLU A 24 -15.02 19.97 -8.04
N ASP A 25 -15.65 20.65 -7.09
CA ASP A 25 -14.95 21.32 -5.98
C ASP A 25 -14.22 20.31 -5.10
N PHE A 26 -14.87 19.19 -4.79
CA PHE A 26 -14.31 18.12 -3.95
C PHE A 26 -12.98 17.60 -4.49
N TYR A 27 -12.93 17.27 -5.79
CA TYR A 27 -11.73 16.73 -6.40
C TYR A 27 -10.69 17.81 -6.70
N SER A 28 -11.10 19.04 -7.01
CA SER A 28 -10.18 20.20 -7.10
C SER A 28 -9.51 20.48 -5.76
N PHE A 29 -10.23 20.31 -4.65
CA PHE A 29 -9.70 20.45 -3.30
C PHE A 29 -8.68 19.35 -2.98
N ILE A 30 -8.89 18.11 -3.42
CA ILE A 30 -7.94 17.01 -3.20
C ILE A 30 -6.72 17.14 -4.11
N PHE A 31 -6.91 17.51 -5.38
CA PHE A 31 -5.87 17.53 -6.41
C PHE A 31 -5.62 18.94 -6.95
N PRO A 32 -5.06 19.86 -6.13
CA PRO A 32 -4.91 21.26 -6.53
C PRO A 32 -3.86 21.50 -7.63
N ASN A 33 -2.97 20.53 -7.86
CA ASN A 33 -1.76 20.68 -8.68
C ASN A 33 -1.74 19.77 -9.92
N CYS A 34 -2.88 19.60 -10.58
CA CYS A 34 -2.94 18.91 -11.87
C CYS A 34 -2.40 19.78 -13.03
N GLU A 35 -1.90 19.13 -14.08
CA GLU A 35 -1.57 19.72 -15.37
C GLU A 35 -2.82 20.29 -16.05
N SER A 36 -2.62 21.28 -16.92
CA SER A 36 -3.65 21.76 -17.85
C SER A 36 -3.53 21.05 -19.21
N LYS A 37 -4.57 21.12 -20.04
CA LYS A 37 -4.57 20.52 -21.38
C LYS A 37 -3.40 21.03 -22.23
N GLY A 38 -2.59 20.09 -22.74
CA GLY A 38 -1.40 20.39 -23.54
C GLY A 38 -0.13 20.63 -22.72
N GLU A 39 -0.23 20.75 -21.40
CA GLU A 39 0.94 20.77 -20.50
C GLU A 39 1.50 19.35 -20.35
N ILE A 40 2.83 19.21 -20.48
CA ILE A 40 3.53 17.94 -20.26
C ILE A 40 4.79 18.21 -19.44
N ASN A 41 4.70 18.02 -18.13
CA ASN A 41 5.82 18.21 -17.22
C ASN A 41 6.71 16.96 -17.17
N LYS A 42 7.98 17.13 -17.54
CA LYS A 42 8.98 16.04 -17.57
C LYS A 42 9.81 15.94 -16.30
N ASP A 43 9.74 16.95 -15.44
CA ASP A 43 10.54 17.14 -14.22
C ASP A 43 9.86 16.56 -12.96
N PHE A 44 8.82 15.74 -13.14
CA PHE A 44 7.99 15.20 -12.07
C PHE A 44 7.19 16.28 -11.31
N SER A 45 7.07 17.50 -11.81
CA SER A 45 6.09 18.44 -11.29
C SER A 45 4.67 18.06 -11.73
N LYS A 46 3.67 18.47 -10.95
CA LYS A 46 2.22 18.35 -11.25
C LYS A 46 1.75 16.95 -11.71
N PRO A 47 1.94 15.88 -10.92
CA PRO A 47 1.34 14.59 -11.26
C PRO A 47 -0.19 14.69 -11.18
N ASN A 48 -0.89 14.03 -12.10
CA ASN A 48 -2.35 14.09 -12.19
C ASN A 48 -3.03 12.93 -11.48
N ALA A 49 -4.23 13.17 -10.97
CA ALA A 49 -5.11 12.07 -10.60
C ALA A 49 -5.56 11.30 -11.86
N VAL A 50 -5.77 10.00 -11.71
CA VAL A 50 -6.33 9.14 -12.76
C VAL A 50 -7.59 8.50 -12.19
N PHE A 51 -8.72 8.70 -12.86
CA PHE A 51 -9.99 8.11 -12.49
C PHE A 51 -10.47 7.10 -13.53
N LEU A 52 -11.30 6.18 -13.07
CA LEU A 52 -11.95 5.15 -13.87
C LEU A 52 -13.42 5.48 -13.98
N TYR A 53 -14.01 5.20 -15.14
CA TYR A 53 -15.45 5.36 -15.36
C TYR A 53 -16.00 4.26 -16.26
N LYS A 54 -17.26 3.89 -16.04
CA LYS A 54 -18.01 3.02 -16.94
C LYS A 54 -18.45 3.82 -18.16
N ASP A 55 -18.05 3.37 -19.34
CA ASP A 55 -18.55 3.96 -20.58
C ASP A 55 -19.95 3.41 -20.87
N LEU A 56 -20.96 4.25 -20.62
CA LEU A 56 -22.37 3.90 -20.80
C LEU A 56 -22.73 3.63 -22.28
N LYS A 57 -21.96 4.17 -23.25
CA LYS A 57 -22.21 3.98 -24.68
C LYS A 57 -21.76 2.62 -25.19
N THR A 58 -20.72 2.03 -24.59
CA THR A 58 -20.16 0.74 -25.01
C THR A 58 -20.64 -0.46 -24.20
N THR A 59 -21.37 -0.23 -23.10
CA THR A 59 -21.76 -1.29 -22.14
C THR A 59 -23.23 -1.69 -22.26
N LEU A 60 -23.76 -1.75 -23.49
CA LEU A 60 -25.17 -2.08 -23.75
C LEU A 60 -25.51 -3.58 -23.64
N ASN A 61 -24.50 -4.45 -23.54
CA ASN A 61 -24.70 -5.90 -23.43
C ASN A 61 -24.46 -6.36 -21.98
N ASP A 62 -25.53 -6.74 -21.28
CA ASP A 62 -25.54 -7.21 -19.89
C ASP A 62 -24.67 -8.47 -19.64
N THR A 63 -24.22 -9.12 -20.71
CA THR A 63 -23.35 -10.30 -20.68
C THR A 63 -21.86 -9.97 -20.61
N ASP A 64 -21.46 -8.74 -20.95
CA ASP A 64 -20.05 -8.33 -20.98
C ASP A 64 -19.72 -7.34 -19.85
N LYS A 65 -18.54 -7.53 -19.28
CA LYS A 65 -17.98 -6.67 -18.23
C LYS A 65 -18.03 -5.20 -18.68
N PRO A 66 -18.52 -4.25 -17.85
CA PRO A 66 -18.28 -2.83 -18.09
C PRO A 66 -16.78 -2.58 -18.23
N ALA A 67 -16.33 -2.28 -19.45
CA ALA A 67 -14.96 -1.92 -19.69
C ALA A 67 -14.71 -0.54 -19.06
N LEU A 68 -14.12 -0.53 -17.86
CA LEU A 68 -13.73 0.71 -17.22
C LEU A 68 -12.66 1.41 -18.04
N LYS A 69 -12.98 2.62 -18.48
CA LYS A 69 -12.04 3.51 -19.17
C LYS A 69 -11.32 4.36 -18.14
N ARG A 70 -10.09 4.75 -18.47
CA ARG A 70 -9.25 5.62 -17.65
C ARG A 70 -9.24 7.02 -18.22
N ARG A 71 -9.27 8.01 -17.34
CA ARG A 71 -9.09 9.41 -17.71
C ARG A 71 -8.18 10.10 -16.70
N ILE A 72 -7.40 11.05 -17.20
CA ILE A 72 -6.55 11.91 -16.39
C ILE A 72 -7.39 13.11 -15.98
N MET A 73 -7.31 13.49 -14.71
CA MET A 73 -7.88 14.74 -14.22
C MET A 73 -6.96 15.90 -14.58
N LEU A 74 -7.44 16.81 -15.45
CA LEU A 74 -6.72 18.03 -15.84
C LEU A 74 -7.41 19.24 -15.23
N LYS A 75 -6.64 20.24 -14.81
CA LYS A 75 -7.14 21.39 -14.06
C LYS A 75 -8.19 22.18 -14.83
N ASP A 76 -7.98 22.40 -16.12
CA ASP A 76 -8.77 23.26 -17.00
C ASP A 76 -9.99 22.57 -17.62
N THR A 77 -10.03 21.24 -17.64
CA THR A 77 -11.16 20.46 -18.20
C THR A 77 -11.90 19.64 -17.16
N TRP A 78 -11.58 19.79 -15.87
CA TRP A 78 -12.14 18.93 -14.83
C TRP A 78 -13.66 19.09 -14.66
N GLY A 79 -14.20 20.31 -14.73
CA GLY A 79 -15.64 20.54 -14.65
C GLY A 79 -16.43 19.80 -15.73
N ASP A 80 -16.00 19.95 -17.00
CA ASP A 80 -16.59 19.22 -18.14
C ASP A 80 -16.44 17.70 -17.96
N ASP A 81 -15.24 17.23 -17.60
CA ASP A 81 -14.97 15.81 -17.40
C ASP A 81 -15.79 15.21 -16.25
N TYR A 82 -16.05 15.98 -15.20
CA TYR A 82 -16.89 15.59 -14.08
C TYR A 82 -18.33 15.38 -14.54
N ILE A 83 -18.89 16.33 -15.29
CA ILE A 83 -20.26 16.23 -15.83
C ILE A 83 -20.38 15.04 -16.79
N ASP A 84 -19.45 14.92 -17.74
CA ASP A 84 -19.55 13.94 -18.82
C ASP A 84 -19.29 12.49 -18.37
N PHE A 85 -18.41 12.29 -17.38
CA PHE A 85 -17.91 10.96 -17.03
C PHE A 85 -18.20 10.52 -15.60
N VAL A 86 -18.50 11.43 -14.68
CA VAL A 86 -18.61 11.12 -13.24
C VAL A 86 -20.00 11.33 -12.68
N LEU A 87 -20.61 12.48 -12.96
CA LEU A 87 -21.93 12.83 -12.45
C LEU A 87 -22.95 11.77 -12.87
N GLU A 88 -23.64 11.20 -11.88
CA GLU A 88 -24.66 10.16 -12.05
C GLU A 88 -24.20 8.84 -12.72
N ASN A 89 -22.90 8.70 -13.00
CA ASN A 89 -22.36 7.45 -13.49
C ASN A 89 -22.40 6.39 -12.36
N ASP A 90 -22.89 5.19 -12.67
CA ASP A 90 -23.12 4.13 -11.69
C ASP A 90 -21.82 3.42 -11.24
N LEU A 91 -20.72 3.63 -11.96
CA LEU A 91 -19.42 3.04 -11.65
C LEU A 91 -18.28 3.95 -12.10
N THR A 92 -17.86 4.80 -11.16
CA THR A 92 -16.63 5.57 -11.24
C THR A 92 -15.77 5.36 -10.02
N LEU A 93 -14.46 5.37 -10.21
CA LEU A 93 -13.49 5.10 -9.16
C LEU A 93 -12.30 6.04 -9.25
N CYS A 94 -11.92 6.64 -8.12
CA CYS A 94 -10.72 7.45 -8.00
C CYS A 94 -9.99 7.12 -6.68
N SER A 95 -8.66 7.09 -6.71
CA SER A 95 -7.86 6.95 -5.48
C SER A 95 -7.41 8.32 -4.99
N GLY A 96 -6.87 8.42 -3.78
CA GLY A 96 -6.25 9.67 -3.27
C GLY A 96 -4.84 9.92 -3.79
N LEU A 97 -4.42 9.26 -4.87
CA LEU A 97 -3.06 9.33 -5.42
C LEU A 97 -3.02 10.05 -6.76
N SER A 98 -1.91 10.74 -7.00
CA SER A 98 -1.53 11.26 -8.31
C SER A 98 -0.42 10.40 -8.95
N TYR A 99 -0.48 10.28 -10.27
CA TYR A 99 0.32 9.35 -11.05
C TYR A 99 1.10 10.05 -12.15
N ARG A 100 2.19 9.41 -12.56
CA ARG A 100 2.88 9.76 -13.79
C ARG A 100 2.24 9.01 -14.96
N GLY A 101 1.73 9.76 -15.94
CA GLY A 101 1.09 9.21 -17.13
C GLY A 101 -0.38 8.85 -16.91
N ARG A 102 -0.88 7.90 -17.69
CA ARG A 102 -2.34 7.63 -17.81
C ARG A 102 -2.85 6.44 -17.00
N HIS A 103 -1.96 5.80 -16.23
CA HIS A 103 -2.26 4.55 -15.52
C HIS A 103 -2.25 4.76 -14.01
N ASN A 104 -3.27 4.23 -13.34
CA ASN A 104 -3.44 4.30 -11.89
C ASN A 104 -2.68 3.18 -11.13
N ASP A 105 -1.56 2.70 -11.66
CA ASP A 105 -0.76 1.66 -11.03
C ASP A 105 0.11 2.22 -9.92
N LEU A 106 0.26 1.46 -8.83
CA LEU A 106 1.13 1.87 -7.71
C LEU A 106 2.60 2.06 -8.13
N ALA A 107 3.05 1.43 -9.22
CA ALA A 107 4.37 1.66 -9.79
C ALA A 107 4.56 3.09 -10.33
N HIS A 108 3.48 3.70 -10.84
CA HIS A 108 3.45 5.05 -11.41
C HIS A 108 2.95 6.10 -10.42
N ALA A 109 2.41 5.68 -9.26
CA ALA A 109 2.00 6.58 -8.19
C ALA A 109 3.18 7.40 -7.68
N GLN A 110 3.01 8.72 -7.73
CA GLN A 110 4.05 9.69 -7.43
C GLN A 110 3.78 10.45 -6.14
N GLN A 111 2.54 10.90 -5.94
CA GLN A 111 2.14 11.65 -4.75
C GLN A 111 0.86 11.07 -4.14
N MET A 112 0.75 11.16 -2.83
CA MET A 112 -0.50 10.92 -2.09
C MET A 112 -1.05 12.26 -1.64
N ASN A 113 -2.19 12.63 -2.20
CA ASN A 113 -2.94 13.83 -1.87
C ASN A 113 -3.93 13.58 -0.74
N ALA A 114 -4.51 12.38 -0.70
CA ALA A 114 -5.40 11.96 0.37
C ALA A 114 -5.15 10.52 0.78
N LEU A 115 -5.18 10.26 2.08
CA LEU A 115 -5.27 8.91 2.62
C LEU A 115 -6.74 8.58 2.89
N ILE A 116 -7.25 7.55 2.23
CA ILE A 116 -8.67 7.20 2.24
C ILE A 116 -8.87 5.79 2.83
N PHE A 117 -9.89 5.65 3.67
CA PHE A 117 -10.32 4.41 4.30
C PHE A 117 -11.75 4.06 3.90
N ASP A 118 -12.01 2.78 3.70
CA ASP A 118 -13.36 2.23 3.57
C ASP A 118 -13.79 1.68 4.92
N LEU A 119 -14.95 2.11 5.41
CA LEU A 119 -15.55 1.62 6.66
C LEU A 119 -16.95 1.10 6.34
N ASP A 120 -17.08 -0.23 6.28
CA ASP A 120 -18.34 -0.88 5.98
C ASP A 120 -19.24 -1.00 7.22
N GLY A 121 -20.55 -1.11 6.98
CA GLY A 121 -21.54 -1.45 8.00
C GLY A 121 -21.70 -0.33 9.03
N VAL A 122 -21.97 0.89 8.57
CA VAL A 122 -22.11 2.08 9.42
C VAL A 122 -23.56 2.57 9.39
N GLY A 123 -24.24 2.53 10.53
CA GLY A 123 -25.53 3.20 10.74
C GLY A 123 -25.42 4.30 11.79
N LEU A 124 -26.55 4.78 12.32
CA LEU A 124 -26.59 5.90 13.27
C LEU A 124 -25.68 5.68 14.49
N LYS A 125 -25.74 4.49 15.09
CA LYS A 125 -24.94 4.16 16.27
C LYS A 125 -23.45 4.23 15.96
N GLU A 126 -23.04 3.63 14.85
CA GLU A 126 -21.64 3.52 14.47
C GLU A 126 -21.02 4.87 14.09
N ILE A 127 -21.74 5.72 13.33
CA ILE A 127 -21.26 7.07 12.99
C ILE A 127 -21.20 7.97 14.22
N THR A 128 -22.16 7.85 15.14
CA THR A 128 -22.16 8.60 16.40
C THR A 128 -20.92 8.24 17.23
N ALA A 129 -20.67 6.95 17.45
CA ALA A 129 -19.49 6.48 18.17
C ALA A 129 -18.18 6.91 17.48
N PHE A 130 -18.12 6.87 16.15
CA PHE A 130 -16.96 7.33 15.38
C PHE A 130 -16.62 8.79 15.68
N PHE A 131 -17.61 9.70 15.66
CA PHE A 131 -17.39 11.11 15.98
C PHE A 131 -17.19 11.38 17.47
N GLU A 132 -17.76 10.58 18.37
CA GLU A 132 -17.48 10.67 19.81
C GLU A 132 -16.02 10.35 20.11
N VAL A 133 -15.46 9.31 19.50
CA VAL A 133 -14.04 8.97 19.63
C VAL A 133 -13.16 10.11 19.10
N ILE A 134 -13.52 10.72 17.97
CA ILE A 134 -12.79 11.89 17.44
C ILE A 134 -12.84 13.05 18.43
N LYS A 135 -14.03 13.46 18.88
CA LYS A 135 -14.22 14.55 19.86
C LYS A 135 -13.44 14.29 21.14
N TYR A 136 -13.35 13.03 21.58
CA TYR A 136 -12.55 12.64 22.73
C TYR A 136 -11.05 12.78 22.45
N CYS A 137 -10.57 12.32 21.29
CA CYS A 137 -9.16 12.43 20.89
C CYS A 137 -8.72 13.87 20.64
N GLU A 138 -9.63 14.80 20.36
CA GLU A 138 -9.30 16.23 20.23
C GLU A 138 -9.18 16.93 21.59
N LYS A 139 -9.96 16.49 22.58
CA LYS A 139 -9.89 17.01 23.96
C LYS A 139 -8.72 16.45 24.76
N ASN A 140 -8.14 15.34 24.32
CA ASN A 140 -7.08 14.62 25.02
C ASN A 140 -5.87 14.45 24.10
N GLU A 141 -4.69 14.10 24.62
CA GLU A 141 -3.57 13.75 23.75
C GLU A 141 -3.84 12.44 23.00
N PRO A 142 -3.80 12.41 21.65
CA PRO A 142 -4.05 11.18 20.87
C PRO A 142 -3.17 10.00 21.31
N ASN A 143 -1.93 10.31 21.67
CA ASN A 143 -0.88 9.37 22.06
C ASN A 143 -1.22 8.56 23.32
N LYS A 144 -2.10 9.08 24.18
CA LYS A 144 -2.51 8.47 25.46
C LYS A 144 -3.66 7.49 25.30
N TYR A 145 -4.34 7.51 24.16
CA TYR A 145 -5.49 6.66 23.90
C TYR A 145 -5.08 5.41 23.11
N PHE A 146 -5.73 4.28 23.39
CA PHE A 146 -5.28 2.98 22.90
C PHE A 146 -5.55 2.77 21.39
N TRP A 147 -6.52 3.50 20.81
CA TRP A 147 -6.92 3.41 19.40
C TRP A 147 -7.38 4.75 18.80
N PRO A 148 -6.54 5.79 18.77
CA PRO A 148 -6.99 7.14 18.45
C PRO A 148 -7.40 7.25 16.98
N ILE A 149 -8.42 8.07 16.73
CA ILE A 149 -8.94 8.38 15.39
C ILE A 149 -8.78 9.90 15.16
N PRO A 150 -8.03 10.33 14.14
CA PRO A 150 -7.93 11.74 13.80
C PRO A 150 -9.25 12.24 13.22
N ARG A 151 -9.54 13.53 13.39
CA ARG A 151 -10.64 14.16 12.64
C ARG A 151 -10.36 14.05 11.14
N PRO A 152 -11.28 13.47 10.35
CA PRO A 152 -11.15 13.43 8.90
C PRO A 152 -11.42 14.80 8.29
N THR A 153 -10.87 15.02 7.10
CA THR A 153 -11.19 16.20 6.29
C THR A 153 -12.61 16.04 5.71
N PHE A 154 -12.90 14.87 5.13
CA PHE A 154 -14.23 14.53 4.63
C PHE A 154 -14.68 13.15 5.08
N VAL A 155 -15.99 13.03 5.28
CA VAL A 155 -16.70 11.76 5.35
C VAL A 155 -17.60 11.67 4.13
N VAL A 156 -17.50 10.59 3.35
CA VAL A 156 -18.29 10.38 2.13
C VAL A 156 -19.22 9.20 2.34
N LEU A 157 -20.52 9.42 2.13
CA LEU A 157 -21.54 8.37 2.18
C LEU A 157 -21.42 7.50 0.93
N SER A 158 -20.84 6.30 1.07
CA SER A 158 -20.55 5.42 -0.06
C SER A 158 -21.65 4.40 -0.34
N GLY A 159 -22.69 4.33 0.51
CA GLY A 159 -23.74 3.32 0.47
C GLY A 159 -24.08 2.88 1.89
N VAL A 160 -23.80 1.61 2.22
CA VAL A 160 -23.97 1.04 3.58
C VAL A 160 -22.75 1.30 4.48
N GLY A 161 -21.82 2.14 4.01
CA GLY A 161 -20.58 2.47 4.70
C GLY A 161 -20.13 3.90 4.43
N LEU A 162 -18.94 4.22 4.93
CA LEU A 162 -18.30 5.52 4.81
C LEU A 162 -16.95 5.38 4.12
N HIS A 163 -16.63 6.31 3.22
CA HIS A 163 -15.24 6.58 2.92
C HIS A 163 -14.74 7.73 3.80
N VAL A 164 -13.65 7.51 4.53
CA VAL A 164 -13.05 8.49 5.43
C VAL A 164 -11.80 9.07 4.77
N TYR A 165 -11.80 10.36 4.49
CA TYR A 165 -10.74 11.06 3.76
C TYR A 165 -9.90 11.94 4.70
N TYR A 166 -8.59 11.75 4.64
CA TYR A 166 -7.60 12.63 5.23
C TYR A 166 -6.81 13.29 4.10
N VAL A 167 -7.16 14.54 3.75
CA VAL A 167 -6.53 15.28 2.65
C VAL A 167 -5.32 16.02 3.19
N PHE A 168 -4.14 15.78 2.62
CA PHE A 168 -2.91 16.39 3.11
C PHE A 168 -2.79 17.85 2.69
N ASP A 169 -2.30 18.70 3.60
CA ASP A 169 -1.95 20.09 3.29
C ASP A 169 -0.83 20.17 2.23
N LYS A 170 0.13 19.25 2.31
CA LYS A 170 1.22 19.01 1.37
C LYS A 170 1.17 17.56 0.88
N PRO A 171 1.02 17.31 -0.43
CA PRO A 171 1.05 15.95 -0.96
C PRO A 171 2.34 15.21 -0.58
N ILE A 172 2.21 13.92 -0.24
CA ILE A 172 3.34 13.10 0.21
C ILE A 172 3.98 12.42 -0.99
N ASP A 173 5.27 12.67 -1.24
CA ASP A 173 6.03 11.99 -2.29
C ASP A 173 6.21 10.48 -2.00
N LEU A 174 5.81 9.66 -2.96
CA LEU A 174 5.72 8.21 -2.82
C LEU A 174 6.98 7.49 -3.30
N PHE A 175 8.10 7.67 -2.60
CA PHE A 175 9.26 6.79 -2.78
C PHE A 175 8.96 5.36 -2.33
N PRO A 176 9.69 4.32 -2.82
CA PRO A 176 9.37 2.93 -2.50
C PRO A 176 9.34 2.60 -1.00
N ASN A 177 10.22 3.21 -0.20
CA ASN A 177 10.18 3.07 1.26
C ASN A 177 8.99 3.80 1.90
N ILE A 178 8.61 4.98 1.38
CA ILE A 178 7.45 5.74 1.85
C ILE A 178 6.16 4.97 1.56
N LYS A 179 6.02 4.35 0.38
CA LYS A 179 4.91 3.45 0.04
C LYS A 179 4.75 2.32 1.07
N LEU A 180 5.85 1.73 1.54
CA LEU A 180 5.83 0.68 2.56
C LEU A 180 5.45 1.23 3.95
N GLN A 181 5.95 2.40 4.32
CA GLN A 181 5.60 3.08 5.57
C GLN A 181 4.11 3.45 5.60
N LEU A 182 3.60 4.07 4.54
CA LEU A 182 2.18 4.42 4.39
C LEU A 182 1.27 3.19 4.39
N LYS A 183 1.69 2.06 3.81
CA LYS A 183 0.95 0.80 3.93
C LYS A 183 0.84 0.36 5.40
N ALA A 184 1.94 0.40 6.15
CA ALA A 184 1.95 0.03 7.56
C ALA A 184 1.12 1.00 8.41
N TYR A 185 1.22 2.30 8.13
CA TYR A 185 0.39 3.35 8.73
C TYR A 185 -1.09 3.10 8.46
N LYS A 186 -1.47 2.91 7.19
CA LYS A 186 -2.86 2.64 6.78
C LYS A 186 -3.41 1.44 7.51
N TYR A 187 -2.65 0.35 7.65
CA TYR A 187 -3.12 -0.81 8.40
C TYR A 187 -3.31 -0.52 9.90
N ALA A 188 -2.40 0.23 10.52
CA ALA A 188 -2.54 0.62 11.92
C ALA A 188 -3.78 1.48 12.14
N LEU A 189 -4.02 2.46 11.26
CA LEU A 189 -5.17 3.35 11.41
C LEU A 189 -6.49 2.67 11.01
N THR A 190 -6.50 1.76 10.03
CA THR A 190 -7.67 0.92 9.72
C THR A 190 -8.10 0.14 10.96
N PHE A 191 -7.16 -0.41 11.73
CA PHE A 191 -7.47 -1.12 12.97
C PHE A 191 -8.08 -0.19 14.05
N ASN A 192 -7.61 1.05 14.16
CA ASN A 192 -8.18 2.02 15.11
C ASN A 192 -9.60 2.45 14.70
N ILE A 193 -9.83 2.65 13.40
CA ILE A 193 -11.10 3.10 12.81
C ILE A 193 -12.13 1.97 12.81
N TRP A 194 -11.74 0.73 12.50
CA TRP A 194 -12.66 -0.40 12.32
C TRP A 194 -12.85 -1.17 13.63
N ARG A 195 -13.84 -0.74 14.43
CA ARG A 195 -14.13 -1.34 15.73
C ARG A 195 -15.48 -2.03 15.71
N TYR A 196 -15.43 -3.36 15.76
CA TYR A 196 -16.62 -4.18 15.73
C TYR A 196 -17.58 -3.86 16.88
N LYS A 197 -18.86 -3.65 16.54
CA LYS A 197 -19.97 -3.23 17.43
C LYS A 197 -19.87 -1.82 18.00
N GLU A 198 -18.84 -1.06 17.63
CA GLU A 198 -18.65 0.33 18.02
C GLU A 198 -18.75 1.24 16.80
N THR A 199 -17.77 1.23 15.90
CA THR A 199 -17.72 2.07 14.68
C THR A 199 -18.04 1.30 13.40
N SER A 200 -18.18 -0.03 13.49
CA SER A 200 -18.63 -0.87 12.37
C SER A 200 -19.45 -2.06 12.88
N LYS A 201 -20.49 -2.42 12.13
CA LYS A 201 -21.28 -3.65 12.33
C LYS A 201 -20.53 -4.90 11.87
N GLU A 202 -19.48 -4.74 11.06
CA GLU A 202 -18.73 -5.85 10.48
C GLU A 202 -17.60 -6.30 11.40
N LYS A 203 -17.57 -7.60 11.72
CA LYS A 203 -16.58 -8.17 12.63
C LYS A 203 -15.18 -8.26 12.02
N GLU A 204 -15.11 -8.52 10.73
CA GLU A 204 -13.85 -8.78 10.05
C GLU A 204 -13.36 -7.51 9.36
N THR A 205 -12.22 -7.00 9.82
CA THR A 205 -11.60 -5.81 9.26
C THR A 205 -11.08 -6.08 7.85
N GLN A 206 -11.47 -5.22 6.90
CA GLN A 206 -10.95 -5.26 5.54
C GLN A 206 -9.78 -4.29 5.37
N TYR A 207 -8.58 -4.82 5.11
CA TYR A 207 -7.39 -4.00 4.90
C TYR A 207 -7.16 -3.76 3.41
N GLN A 208 -7.07 -2.48 3.03
CA GLN A 208 -6.93 -2.07 1.63
C GLN A 208 -5.54 -1.47 1.34
N SER A 209 -5.13 -1.53 0.07
CA SER A 209 -3.90 -0.88 -0.40
C SER A 209 -4.00 0.64 -0.34
N ILE A 210 -2.85 1.33 -0.37
CA ILE A 210 -2.81 2.79 -0.47
C ILE A 210 -3.26 3.32 -1.84
N ASN A 211 -3.24 2.49 -2.90
CA ASN A 211 -3.76 2.84 -4.23
C ASN A 211 -5.19 2.33 -4.48
N GLN A 212 -5.89 1.89 -3.44
CA GLN A 212 -7.30 1.51 -3.57
C GLN A 212 -8.07 2.68 -4.16
N SER A 213 -8.91 2.41 -5.16
CA SER A 213 -9.81 3.41 -5.74
C SER A 213 -11.20 3.28 -5.10
N PHE A 214 -11.85 4.42 -4.88
CA PHE A 214 -13.10 4.56 -4.16
C PHE A 214 -14.15 5.18 -5.08
N ARG A 215 -15.44 4.92 -4.81
CA ARG A 215 -16.55 5.51 -5.57
C ARG A 215 -16.49 7.03 -5.50
N MET A 216 -16.71 7.68 -6.65
CA MET A 216 -16.53 9.12 -6.73
C MET A 216 -17.74 9.92 -6.25
N VAL A 217 -17.49 11.06 -5.61
CA VAL A 217 -18.55 12.00 -5.18
C VAL A 217 -19.35 12.48 -6.39
N GLY A 218 -20.68 12.48 -6.28
CA GLY A 218 -21.61 12.81 -7.36
C GLY A 218 -22.03 11.63 -8.24
N SER A 219 -21.34 10.49 -8.16
CA SER A 219 -21.71 9.26 -8.86
C SER A 219 -22.86 8.53 -8.15
N ILE A 220 -23.41 7.49 -8.78
CA ILE A 220 -24.41 6.61 -8.17
C ILE A 220 -23.74 5.30 -7.74
N ASN A 221 -24.14 4.76 -6.59
CA ASN A 221 -23.74 3.41 -6.21
C ASN A 221 -24.58 2.37 -6.98
N GLU A 222 -23.99 1.69 -7.97
CA GLU A 222 -24.64 0.62 -8.73
C GLU A 222 -25.34 -0.45 -7.85
N LYS A 223 -24.83 -0.76 -6.66
CA LYS A 223 -25.38 -1.81 -5.79
C LYS A 223 -26.63 -1.39 -5.02
N HIS A 224 -26.79 -0.09 -4.76
CA HIS A 224 -27.79 0.42 -3.82
C HIS A 224 -28.64 1.56 -4.38
N GLY A 225 -28.26 2.14 -5.53
CA GLY A 225 -28.96 3.23 -6.19
C GLY A 225 -28.83 4.60 -5.52
N ASN A 226 -28.06 4.73 -4.43
CA ASN A 226 -27.87 6.01 -3.75
C ASN A 226 -26.75 6.85 -4.37
N LYS A 227 -26.87 8.18 -4.26
CA LYS A 227 -25.83 9.12 -4.64
C LYS A 227 -24.68 9.09 -3.64
N ILE A 228 -23.45 9.23 -4.14
CA ILE A 228 -22.24 9.36 -3.32
C ILE A 228 -22.09 10.83 -2.94
N ILE A 229 -22.19 11.15 -1.64
CA ILE A 229 -22.20 12.54 -1.14
C ILE A 229 -21.09 12.72 -0.11
N ALA A 230 -20.32 13.79 -0.21
CA ALA A 230 -19.30 14.14 0.77
C ALA A 230 -19.82 15.16 1.78
N PHE A 231 -19.31 15.09 3.00
CA PHE A 231 -19.50 16.11 4.04
C PHE A 231 -18.13 16.56 4.53
N LYS A 232 -17.90 17.86 4.53
CA LYS A 232 -16.66 18.46 5.07
C LYS A 232 -16.75 18.47 6.59
N THR A 233 -15.81 17.78 7.23
CA THR A 233 -15.84 17.49 8.67
C THR A 233 -14.64 18.07 9.42
N GLY A 234 -13.60 18.46 8.69
CA GLY A 234 -12.41 19.12 9.20
C GLY A 234 -11.55 19.70 8.07
N ASP A 235 -10.39 20.24 8.43
CA ASP A 235 -9.45 20.84 7.49
C ASP A 235 -8.47 19.83 6.89
N ARG A 236 -7.59 20.31 6.01
CA ARG A 236 -6.45 19.52 5.55
C ARG A 236 -5.55 19.16 6.74
N VAL A 237 -4.94 17.99 6.66
CA VAL A 237 -4.09 17.45 7.72
C VAL A 237 -2.62 17.48 7.32
N SER A 238 -1.73 17.72 8.29
CA SER A 238 -0.30 17.50 8.08
C SER A 238 0.08 16.04 8.37
N LEU A 239 1.20 15.58 7.82
CA LEU A 239 1.73 14.26 8.12
C LEU A 239 2.13 14.15 9.60
N GLU A 240 2.66 15.22 10.18
CA GLU A 240 3.05 15.33 11.57
C GLU A 240 1.84 15.14 12.49
N TYR A 241 0.71 15.78 12.19
CA TYR A 241 -0.56 15.58 12.91
C TYR A 241 -1.01 14.13 12.80
N MET A 242 -1.07 13.58 11.58
CA MET A 242 -1.49 12.19 11.36
C MET A 242 -0.61 11.17 12.09
N ASN A 243 0.70 11.41 12.18
CA ASN A 243 1.64 10.53 12.88
C ASN A 243 1.39 10.43 14.40
N GLN A 244 0.63 11.34 15.01
CA GLN A 244 0.27 11.27 16.44
C GLN A 244 -0.74 10.15 16.73
N TYR A 245 -1.51 9.71 15.72
CA TYR A 245 -2.60 8.74 15.86
C TYR A 245 -2.17 7.28 15.66
N VAL A 246 -0.87 7.03 15.50
CA VAL A 246 -0.30 5.68 15.42
C VAL A 246 0.93 5.55 16.31
N LYS A 247 1.25 4.30 16.66
CA LYS A 247 2.48 3.97 17.39
C LYS A 247 3.72 4.35 16.57
N GLU A 248 4.80 4.66 17.27
CA GLU A 248 6.05 5.15 16.66
C GLU A 248 6.59 4.24 15.55
N ASP A 249 6.49 2.92 15.71
CA ASP A 249 6.95 1.93 14.72
C ASP A 249 6.09 1.85 13.45
N LYS A 250 4.96 2.57 13.42
CA LYS A 250 4.03 2.69 12.28
C LYS A 250 3.97 4.09 11.68
N ARG A 251 4.67 5.06 12.26
CA ARG A 251 4.75 6.43 11.74
C ARG A 251 5.47 6.46 10.39
N VAL A 252 5.13 7.46 9.60
CA VAL A 252 5.77 7.71 8.31
C VAL A 252 6.87 8.76 8.51
N ASP A 253 8.09 8.36 8.20
CA ASP A 253 9.25 9.26 8.15
C ASP A 253 9.64 9.51 6.68
N ILE A 254 9.35 10.72 6.20
CA ILE A 254 9.72 11.20 4.87
C ILE A 254 11.18 11.61 4.75
N LEU A 255 11.84 11.94 5.86
CA LEU A 255 13.26 12.29 5.90
C LEU A 255 14.15 11.05 5.81
N LYS A 256 13.60 9.88 6.16
CA LYS A 256 14.23 8.59 5.91
C LYS A 256 14.41 8.37 4.42
N ARG A 257 15.57 8.81 3.91
CA ARG A 257 15.93 8.66 2.50
C ARG A 257 15.82 7.21 2.09
N PHE A 258 15.16 6.96 0.96
CA PHE A 258 15.35 5.72 0.23
C PHE A 258 16.85 5.55 0.03
N ARG A 259 17.46 4.48 0.57
CA ARG A 259 18.90 4.27 0.37
C ARG A 259 19.13 4.27 -1.14
N PRO A 260 19.86 5.27 -1.69
CA PRO A 260 20.13 5.27 -3.12
C PRO A 260 20.86 3.98 -3.49
N SER A 261 20.81 3.60 -4.77
CA SER A 261 21.66 2.51 -5.25
C SER A 261 23.09 2.80 -4.81
N LYS A 262 23.81 1.77 -4.33
CA LYS A 262 25.20 1.92 -3.86
C LYS A 262 26.16 2.43 -4.96
N HIS A 263 25.71 2.42 -6.21
CA HIS A 263 26.47 2.76 -7.40
C HIS A 263 25.62 3.65 -8.31
N THR A 264 26.26 4.67 -8.88
CA THR A 264 25.74 5.44 -10.02
C THR A 264 25.70 4.57 -11.28
N LEU A 265 25.02 5.01 -12.35
CA LEU A 265 25.01 4.28 -13.63
C LEU A 265 26.42 4.10 -14.21
N ALA A 266 27.27 5.13 -14.14
CA ALA A 266 28.66 5.05 -14.58
C ALA A 266 29.48 4.04 -13.77
N GLU A 267 29.32 4.04 -12.44
CA GLU A 267 29.98 3.05 -11.57
C GLU A 267 29.43 1.64 -11.80
N ALA A 268 28.13 1.49 -12.09
CA ALA A 268 27.51 0.21 -12.39
C ALA A 268 28.00 -0.35 -13.72
N LYS A 269 28.25 0.49 -14.74
CA LYS A 269 28.89 0.09 -16.00
C LYS A 269 30.27 -0.52 -15.78
N LEU A 270 31.06 0.06 -14.88
CA LEU A 270 32.41 -0.41 -14.57
C LEU A 270 32.41 -1.65 -13.67
N LYS A 271 31.55 -1.69 -12.64
CA LYS A 271 31.55 -2.77 -11.63
C LYS A 271 30.70 -3.98 -12.02
N PHE A 272 29.68 -3.78 -12.84
CA PHE A 272 28.75 -4.82 -13.28
C PHE A 272 28.52 -4.69 -14.80
N PRO A 273 29.56 -4.84 -15.64
CA PRO A 273 29.48 -4.60 -17.08
C PRO A 273 28.44 -5.50 -17.75
N GLU A 274 28.36 -6.78 -17.37
CA GLU A 274 27.35 -7.71 -17.89
C GLU A 274 25.92 -7.31 -17.52
N TRP A 275 25.71 -6.82 -16.29
CA TRP A 275 24.40 -6.31 -15.87
C TRP A 275 24.04 -5.03 -16.61
N TYR A 276 25.00 -4.12 -16.81
CA TYR A 276 24.79 -2.86 -17.52
C TYR A 276 24.46 -3.11 -18.99
N GLU A 277 25.23 -3.97 -19.65
CA GLU A 277 24.99 -4.43 -21.02
C GLU A 277 23.58 -5.02 -21.14
N LYS A 278 23.24 -5.99 -20.28
CA LYS A 278 21.95 -6.66 -20.30
C LYS A 278 20.77 -5.73 -20.01
N VAL A 279 20.85 -4.92 -18.96
CA VAL A 279 19.70 -4.16 -18.43
C VAL A 279 19.58 -2.77 -19.06
N ILE A 280 20.70 -2.07 -19.30
CA ILE A 280 20.70 -0.69 -19.78
C ILE A 280 20.83 -0.63 -21.31
N ILE A 281 21.74 -1.41 -21.91
CA ILE A 281 21.96 -1.38 -23.36
C ILE A 281 20.93 -2.24 -24.09
N GLN A 282 20.82 -3.51 -23.71
CA GLN A 282 19.89 -4.46 -24.35
C GLN A 282 18.45 -4.30 -23.86
N GLY A 283 18.20 -3.48 -22.83
CA GLY A 283 16.87 -3.28 -22.25
C GLY A 283 16.26 -4.54 -21.63
N GLN A 284 17.04 -5.61 -21.46
CA GLN A 284 16.60 -6.83 -20.81
C GLN A 284 16.55 -6.60 -19.30
N THR A 285 15.51 -5.90 -18.83
CA THR A 285 15.17 -5.95 -17.41
C THR A 285 15.04 -7.41 -17.03
N SER A 286 15.80 -7.86 -16.02
CA SER A 286 15.60 -9.18 -15.42
C SER A 286 14.10 -9.35 -15.20
N GLU A 287 13.49 -10.37 -15.80
CA GLU A 287 12.07 -10.67 -15.60
C GLU A 287 11.75 -10.47 -14.11
N ARG A 288 10.73 -9.66 -13.80
CA ARG A 288 10.34 -9.44 -12.40
C ARG A 288 10.27 -10.81 -11.73
N LYS A 289 11.12 -11.04 -10.73
CA LYS A 289 11.29 -12.36 -10.11
C LYS A 289 9.96 -12.85 -9.55
N LYS A 290 9.19 -13.61 -10.31
CA LYS A 290 8.00 -14.25 -9.78
C LYS A 290 8.42 -15.33 -8.79
N TRP A 291 7.68 -15.46 -7.70
CA TRP A 291 7.87 -16.60 -6.82
C TRP A 291 7.27 -17.82 -7.50
N ARG A 292 8.13 -18.64 -8.12
CA ARG A 292 7.72 -19.95 -8.62
C ARG A 292 7.47 -20.87 -7.43
N ILE A 293 6.23 -21.29 -7.29
CA ILE A 293 5.79 -22.20 -6.23
C ILE A 293 5.11 -23.41 -6.87
N LYS A 294 5.04 -24.52 -6.13
CA LYS A 294 4.45 -25.76 -6.65
C LYS A 294 2.95 -25.58 -6.91
N ARG A 295 2.48 -26.20 -7.99
CA ARG A 295 1.05 -26.26 -8.36
C ARG A 295 0.15 -26.76 -7.22
N ASP A 296 0.66 -27.65 -6.37
CA ASP A 296 -0.03 -28.13 -5.16
C ASP A 296 -0.56 -27.00 -4.27
N VAL A 297 0.12 -25.84 -4.24
CA VAL A 297 -0.33 -24.68 -3.46
C VAL A 297 -1.59 -24.06 -4.05
N TYR A 298 -1.72 -24.03 -5.38
CA TYR A 298 -2.93 -23.54 -6.05
C TYR A 298 -4.11 -24.48 -5.80
N GLU A 299 -3.90 -25.79 -5.97
CA GLU A 299 -4.94 -26.81 -5.71
C GLU A 299 -5.34 -26.83 -4.23
N TRP A 300 -4.37 -26.69 -3.31
CA TRP A 300 -4.63 -26.54 -1.89
C TRP A 300 -5.48 -25.30 -1.61
N TRP A 301 -5.16 -24.15 -2.21
CA TRP A 301 -5.95 -22.93 -2.04
C TRP A 301 -7.39 -23.12 -2.53
N LYS A 302 -7.58 -23.69 -3.73
CA LYS A 302 -8.90 -23.97 -4.34
C LYS A 302 -9.83 -24.77 -3.41
N LYS A 303 -9.28 -25.74 -2.68
CA LYS A 303 -10.02 -26.59 -1.73
C LYS A 303 -10.58 -25.81 -0.51
N ARG A 304 -10.02 -24.63 -0.19
CA ARG A 304 -10.40 -23.80 0.96
C ARG A 304 -11.59 -22.86 0.70
N CYS A 305 -12.27 -23.00 -0.44
CA CYS A 305 -13.34 -22.08 -0.89
C CYS A 305 -14.57 -21.98 0.03
N LYS A 306 -14.70 -22.83 1.05
CA LYS A 306 -15.77 -22.75 2.07
C LYS A 306 -15.35 -22.01 3.36
N GLU A 307 -14.07 -21.70 3.51
CA GLU A 307 -13.52 -21.04 4.70
C GLU A 307 -13.68 -19.51 4.74
N PRO A 308 -13.70 -18.74 3.62
CA PRO A 308 -13.75 -17.28 3.72
C PRO A 308 -15.10 -16.80 4.25
N LYS A 309 -15.08 -15.72 5.04
CA LYS A 309 -16.29 -15.02 5.49
C LYS A 309 -16.82 -14.09 4.40
N GLY A 310 -18.07 -13.63 4.55
CA GLY A 310 -18.80 -12.86 3.55
C GLY A 310 -18.01 -11.74 2.85
N GLY A 311 -17.37 -10.84 3.60
CA GLY A 311 -16.59 -9.73 3.05
C GLY A 311 -15.29 -10.15 2.35
N HIS A 312 -14.84 -11.38 2.56
CA HIS A 312 -13.58 -11.90 2.04
C HIS A 312 -13.74 -12.83 0.82
N ARG A 313 -14.97 -13.04 0.34
CA ARG A 313 -15.27 -13.90 -0.83
C ARG A 313 -14.55 -13.41 -2.10
N TYR A 314 -14.59 -12.10 -2.36
CA TYR A 314 -13.85 -11.49 -3.47
C TYR A 314 -12.34 -11.67 -3.31
N PHE A 315 -11.80 -11.34 -2.12
CA PHE A 315 -10.36 -11.46 -1.85
C PHE A 315 -9.85 -12.90 -1.95
N PHE A 316 -10.70 -13.90 -1.67
CA PHE A 316 -10.38 -15.30 -1.91
C PHE A 316 -10.12 -15.60 -3.39
N MET A 317 -11.03 -15.17 -4.28
CA MET A 317 -10.88 -15.31 -5.73
C MET A 317 -9.70 -14.49 -6.26
N MET A 318 -9.50 -13.29 -5.73
CA MET A 318 -8.34 -12.45 -6.04
C MET A 318 -7.03 -13.19 -5.72
N CYS A 319 -6.92 -13.79 -4.54
CA CYS A 319 -5.75 -14.58 -4.15
C CYS A 319 -5.59 -15.87 -4.96
N MET A 320 -6.69 -16.46 -5.43
CA MET A 320 -6.67 -17.60 -6.35
C MET A 320 -5.98 -17.25 -7.67
N ALA A 321 -6.28 -16.08 -8.26
CA ALA A 321 -5.61 -15.59 -9.45
C ALA A 321 -4.10 -15.33 -9.23
N ILE A 322 -3.74 -14.77 -8.07
CA ILE A 322 -2.34 -14.57 -7.67
C ILE A 322 -1.60 -15.91 -7.56
N TYR A 323 -2.22 -16.94 -6.96
CA TYR A 323 -1.64 -18.28 -6.86
C TYR A 323 -1.49 -18.94 -8.24
N ALA A 324 -2.50 -18.85 -9.10
CA ALA A 324 -2.44 -19.37 -10.46
C ALA A 324 -1.25 -18.80 -11.23
N TYR A 325 -1.03 -17.48 -11.18
CA TYR A 325 0.12 -16.83 -11.82
C TYR A 325 1.47 -17.33 -11.27
N LYS A 326 1.57 -17.53 -9.95
CA LYS A 326 2.79 -18.04 -9.29
C LYS A 326 3.06 -19.53 -9.56
N CYS A 327 2.00 -20.29 -9.85
CA CYS A 327 2.03 -21.73 -10.14
C CYS A 327 2.07 -22.06 -11.64
N ASP A 328 2.15 -21.06 -12.53
CA ASP A 328 2.12 -21.24 -13.98
C ASP A 328 0.81 -21.92 -14.49
N VAL A 329 -0.31 -21.70 -13.81
CA VAL A 329 -1.65 -22.15 -14.25
C VAL A 329 -2.17 -21.20 -15.32
N SER A 330 -2.68 -21.73 -16.42
CA SER A 330 -3.14 -20.91 -17.55
C SER A 330 -4.35 -20.04 -17.16
N LYS A 331 -4.51 -18.88 -17.81
CA LYS A 331 -5.65 -17.98 -17.54
C LYS A 331 -6.99 -18.65 -17.85
N GLN A 332 -7.06 -19.46 -18.90
CA GLN A 332 -8.25 -20.24 -19.28
C GLN A 332 -8.62 -21.26 -18.20
N GLU A 333 -7.63 -21.97 -17.68
CA GLU A 333 -7.84 -22.94 -16.59
C GLU A 333 -8.31 -22.24 -15.31
N LEU A 334 -7.67 -21.13 -14.94
CA LEU A 334 -8.06 -20.30 -13.80
C LEU A 334 -9.50 -19.80 -13.92
N GLU A 335 -9.91 -19.34 -15.10
CA GLU A 335 -11.27 -18.84 -15.33
C GLU A 335 -12.33 -19.92 -15.05
N LYS A 336 -12.13 -21.13 -15.60
CA LYS A 336 -13.00 -22.28 -15.33
C LYS A 336 -13.03 -22.62 -13.83
N ASP A 337 -11.86 -22.78 -13.22
CA ASP A 337 -11.75 -23.11 -11.80
C ASP A 337 -12.39 -22.03 -10.91
N MET A 338 -12.25 -20.75 -11.26
CA MET A 338 -12.80 -19.64 -10.48
C MET A 338 -14.33 -19.58 -10.58
N LEU A 339 -14.91 -19.92 -11.74
CA LEU A 339 -16.36 -20.07 -11.88
C LEU A 339 -16.90 -21.22 -11.01
N GLU A 340 -16.21 -22.36 -10.94
CA GLU A 340 -16.58 -23.48 -10.05
C GLU A 340 -16.48 -23.10 -8.56
N VAL A 341 -15.49 -22.30 -8.18
CA VAL A 341 -15.34 -21.76 -6.83
C VAL A 341 -16.41 -20.71 -6.53
N PHE A 342 -16.73 -19.85 -7.50
CA PHE A 342 -17.77 -18.82 -7.37
C PHE A 342 -19.12 -19.42 -6.98
N GLU A 343 -19.52 -20.53 -7.60
CA GLU A 343 -20.78 -21.23 -7.27
C GLU A 343 -20.85 -21.66 -5.80
N LYS A 344 -19.71 -21.90 -5.15
CA LYS A 344 -19.64 -22.23 -3.71
C LYS A 344 -19.57 -20.99 -2.82
N LEU A 345 -18.89 -19.94 -3.30
CA LEU A 345 -18.71 -18.70 -2.54
C LEU A 345 -19.98 -17.87 -2.48
N LYS A 346 -20.80 -17.86 -3.55
CA LYS A 346 -22.02 -17.04 -3.63
C LYS A 346 -23.01 -17.35 -2.49
N ASP A 347 -23.03 -18.58 -1.99
CA ASP A 347 -23.91 -19.05 -0.93
C ASP A 347 -23.46 -18.61 0.48
N ILE A 348 -22.23 -18.12 0.64
CA ILE A 348 -21.73 -17.63 1.92
C ILE A 348 -22.40 -16.29 2.23
N PRO A 349 -23.11 -16.13 3.37
CA PRO A 349 -23.90 -14.94 3.67
C PRO A 349 -23.06 -13.66 3.75
N HIS A 350 -23.58 -12.58 3.17
CA HIS A 350 -23.02 -11.24 3.23
C HIS A 350 -24.05 -10.22 2.74
N THR A 351 -23.95 -8.97 3.19
CA THR A 351 -24.85 -7.86 2.84
C THR A 351 -24.92 -7.61 1.32
N ASN A 352 -23.77 -7.65 0.65
CA ASN A 352 -23.67 -7.53 -0.80
C ASN A 352 -23.65 -8.91 -1.47
N PRO A 353 -24.43 -9.17 -2.54
CA PRO A 353 -24.36 -10.42 -3.30
C PRO A 353 -23.02 -10.52 -4.05
N LEU A 354 -22.54 -11.75 -4.25
CA LEU A 354 -21.40 -12.03 -5.11
C LEU A 354 -21.91 -12.33 -6.52
N THR A 355 -21.31 -11.72 -7.54
CA THR A 355 -21.77 -11.79 -8.93
C THR A 355 -20.67 -12.28 -9.86
N LYS A 356 -21.02 -12.68 -11.09
CA LYS A 356 -20.03 -13.02 -12.12
C LYS A 356 -19.08 -11.86 -12.45
N ARG A 357 -19.51 -10.60 -12.23
CA ARG A 357 -18.65 -9.43 -12.41
C ARG A 357 -17.47 -9.45 -11.42
N ASP A 358 -17.70 -9.96 -10.20
CA ASP A 358 -16.64 -10.11 -9.19
C ASP A 358 -15.58 -11.14 -9.61
N VAL A 359 -15.99 -12.22 -10.31
CA VAL A 359 -15.07 -13.21 -10.92
C VAL A 359 -14.16 -12.54 -11.94
N TYR A 360 -14.73 -11.83 -12.91
CA TYR A 360 -13.95 -11.15 -13.95
C TYR A 360 -13.08 -10.00 -13.42
N SER A 361 -13.48 -9.38 -12.31
CA SER A 361 -12.64 -8.43 -11.57
C SER A 361 -11.46 -9.14 -10.89
N ALA A 362 -11.71 -10.26 -10.21
CA ALA A 362 -10.65 -11.04 -9.56
C ALA A 362 -9.64 -11.62 -10.57
N LEU A 363 -10.07 -12.01 -11.77
CA LEU A 363 -9.20 -12.47 -12.86
C LEU A 363 -8.17 -11.43 -13.31
N GLU A 364 -8.41 -10.13 -13.11
CA GLU A 364 -7.42 -9.08 -13.38
C GLU A 364 -6.20 -9.16 -12.47
N SER A 365 -6.32 -9.85 -11.32
CA SER A 365 -5.19 -10.09 -10.41
C SER A 365 -4.24 -11.18 -10.89
N TYR A 366 -4.51 -11.81 -12.05
CA TYR A 366 -3.53 -12.59 -12.79
C TYR A 366 -2.50 -11.66 -13.45
N ASP A 367 -1.71 -10.99 -12.61
CA ASP A 367 -0.81 -9.90 -13.01
C ASP A 367 0.62 -10.08 -12.48
N LYS A 368 1.60 -9.66 -13.30
CA LYS A 368 3.03 -9.72 -12.99
C LYS A 368 3.44 -8.86 -11.79
N GLY A 369 2.70 -7.80 -11.48
CA GLY A 369 2.90 -6.92 -10.32
C GLY A 369 2.60 -7.61 -8.98
N LEU A 370 1.75 -8.63 -8.99
CA LEU A 370 1.37 -9.40 -7.79
C LEU A 370 2.18 -10.71 -7.64
N ALA A 371 3.16 -10.94 -8.52
CA ALA A 371 3.96 -12.17 -8.58
C ALA A 371 4.79 -12.47 -7.30
N CYS A 372 5.07 -11.45 -6.48
CA CYS A 372 5.81 -11.59 -5.21
C CYS A 372 4.92 -11.34 -3.97
N PHE A 373 3.59 -11.42 -4.11
CA PHE A 373 2.67 -11.13 -3.01
C PHE A 373 2.94 -12.05 -1.81
N LYS A 374 3.05 -11.49 -0.60
CA LYS A 374 3.54 -12.23 0.57
C LYS A 374 2.42 -13.04 1.21
N ILE A 375 2.75 -14.19 1.82
CA ILE A 375 1.80 -15.00 2.62
C ILE A 375 1.08 -14.14 3.66
N LYS A 376 1.81 -13.29 4.41
CA LYS A 376 1.22 -12.42 5.42
C LYS A 376 0.17 -11.46 4.83
N ASP A 377 0.39 -10.96 3.61
CA ASP A 377 -0.57 -10.07 2.95
C ASP A 377 -1.80 -10.86 2.49
N ILE A 378 -1.65 -12.12 2.06
CA ILE A 378 -2.76 -13.02 1.73
C ILE A 378 -3.61 -13.27 2.98
N GLU A 379 -2.98 -13.64 4.10
CA GLU A 379 -3.69 -13.90 5.37
C GLU A 379 -4.51 -12.69 5.84
N ILE A 380 -3.96 -11.48 5.67
CA ILE A 380 -4.63 -10.23 6.03
C ILE A 380 -5.84 -9.97 5.13
N LEU A 381 -5.70 -10.15 3.81
CA LEU A 381 -6.78 -9.85 2.87
C LEU A 381 -7.94 -10.85 2.95
N THR A 382 -7.64 -12.12 3.17
CA THR A 382 -8.64 -13.19 3.13
C THR A 382 -9.17 -13.54 4.51
N ALA A 383 -8.55 -13.01 5.58
CA ALA A 383 -8.74 -13.43 6.95
C ALA A 383 -8.52 -14.95 7.17
N LEU A 384 -7.79 -15.62 6.26
CA LEU A 384 -7.50 -17.05 6.34
C LEU A 384 -6.08 -17.28 6.84
N ARG A 385 -5.95 -18.06 7.92
CA ARG A 385 -4.64 -18.47 8.43
C ARG A 385 -3.95 -19.42 7.45
N ILE A 386 -2.65 -19.22 7.22
CA ILE A 386 -1.81 -20.11 6.42
C ILE A 386 -0.71 -20.67 7.31
N ASP A 387 -0.82 -21.95 7.64
CA ASP A 387 0.22 -22.63 8.38
C ASP A 387 1.49 -22.79 7.54
N ARG A 388 2.62 -22.46 8.14
CA ARG A 388 3.91 -22.53 7.45
C ARG A 388 4.42 -23.96 7.50
N ASN A 389 4.90 -24.46 6.36
CA ASN A 389 5.53 -25.77 6.29
C ASN A 389 6.64 -25.90 7.34
N ARG A 390 6.55 -26.95 8.15
CA ARG A 390 7.60 -27.36 9.08
C ARG A 390 8.75 -27.96 8.26
N ARG A 391 10.00 -27.68 8.63
CA ARG A 391 11.17 -28.36 8.06
C ARG A 391 11.56 -29.47 9.01
N ASN A 392 11.61 -30.72 8.52
CA ASN A 392 11.85 -31.93 9.32
C ASN A 392 10.93 -32.00 10.56
N TYR A 393 9.63 -31.78 10.38
CA TYR A 393 8.58 -31.77 11.43
C TYR A 393 8.79 -30.75 12.56
N ARG A 394 9.81 -29.89 12.48
CA ARG A 394 10.16 -28.89 13.49
C ARG A 394 9.82 -27.49 13.00
N GLN A 395 9.52 -26.60 13.95
CA GLN A 395 9.48 -25.18 13.66
C GLN A 395 10.85 -24.70 13.16
N GLN A 396 10.87 -23.71 12.27
CA GLN A 396 12.11 -23.21 11.66
C GLN A 396 13.17 -22.82 12.70
N TYR A 397 12.78 -22.20 13.82
CA TYR A 397 13.72 -21.82 14.87
C TYR A 397 14.39 -23.04 15.51
N LEU A 398 13.63 -24.11 15.81
CA LEU A 398 14.15 -25.38 16.36
C LEU A 398 15.05 -26.10 15.36
N HIS A 399 14.64 -26.12 14.09
CA HIS A 399 15.45 -26.69 13.02
C HIS A 399 16.79 -25.95 12.87
N LEU A 400 16.77 -24.60 12.85
CA LEU A 400 17.99 -23.79 12.81
C LEU A 400 18.85 -23.95 14.08
N LYS A 401 18.23 -24.08 15.26
CA LYS A 401 18.94 -24.36 16.51
C LYS A 401 19.66 -25.72 16.44
N GLY A 402 18.98 -26.75 15.94
CA GLY A 402 19.56 -28.08 15.73
C GLY A 402 20.72 -28.07 14.72
N ILE A 403 20.56 -27.42 13.56
CA ILE A 403 21.63 -27.29 12.57
C ILE A 403 22.83 -26.55 13.16
N ARG A 404 22.62 -25.45 13.88
CA ARG A 404 23.71 -24.69 14.51
C ARG A 404 24.45 -25.51 15.57
N ALA A 405 23.74 -26.30 16.35
CA ALA A 405 24.33 -27.20 17.35
C ALA A 405 25.15 -28.31 16.68
N LEU A 406 24.61 -28.96 15.65
CA LEU A 406 25.32 -29.97 14.86
C LEU A 406 26.56 -29.38 14.18
N GLN A 407 26.44 -28.18 13.63
CA GLN A 407 27.57 -27.46 13.02
C GLN A 407 28.67 -27.15 14.04
N GLN A 408 28.30 -26.76 15.27
CA GLN A 408 29.27 -26.56 16.36
C GLN A 408 29.93 -27.87 16.81
N ALA A 409 29.21 -28.99 16.78
CA ALA A 409 29.76 -30.30 17.14
C ALA A 409 30.70 -30.86 16.05
N ILE A 410 30.33 -30.74 14.77
CA ILE A 410 31.10 -31.29 13.64
C ILE A 410 32.29 -30.40 13.25
N ASN A 411 32.12 -29.08 13.32
CA ASN A 411 33.18 -28.14 12.98
C ASN A 411 33.17 -26.97 13.98
N PRO A 412 33.66 -27.15 15.22
CA PRO A 412 33.61 -26.12 16.26
C PRO A 412 34.33 -24.83 15.87
N THR A 413 35.36 -24.95 15.02
CA THR A 413 36.19 -23.84 14.54
C THR A 413 35.68 -23.20 13.25
N TRP A 414 34.48 -23.56 12.75
CA TRP A 414 33.97 -23.03 11.47
C TRP A 414 33.91 -21.50 11.38
N ARG A 415 33.90 -20.80 12.52
CA ARG A 415 33.95 -19.32 12.61
C ARG A 415 35.37 -18.74 12.68
N GLN A 416 36.39 -19.53 13.02
CA GLN A 416 37.79 -19.10 12.94
C GLN A 416 38.13 -18.88 11.46
N GLY A 417 38.53 -17.65 11.11
CA GLY A 417 38.84 -17.27 9.73
C GLY A 417 37.64 -16.95 8.82
N ASN A 418 36.46 -17.55 9.03
CA ASN A 418 35.28 -17.35 8.15
C ASN A 418 34.27 -16.30 8.65
N GLY A 419 34.55 -15.66 9.79
CA GLY A 419 33.76 -14.54 10.31
C GLY A 419 34.26 -13.18 9.84
N ARG A 420 33.42 -12.14 9.97
CA ARG A 420 33.89 -10.75 9.87
C ARG A 420 35.04 -10.56 10.87
N PRO A 421 36.25 -10.14 10.46
CA PRO A 421 37.40 -10.05 11.36
C PRO A 421 37.06 -9.19 12.57
N LYS A 422 37.46 -9.64 13.78
CA LYS A 422 37.36 -8.85 15.01
C LYS A 422 37.91 -7.44 14.74
N ASN A 423 37.19 -6.42 15.21
CA ASN A 423 37.52 -5.00 15.06
C ASN A 423 37.45 -4.42 13.64
N SER A 424 37.05 -5.17 12.61
CA SER A 424 36.90 -4.61 11.23
C SER A 424 35.87 -3.48 11.10
N GLY A 425 34.98 -3.31 12.08
CA GLY A 425 34.06 -2.16 12.16
C GLY A 425 34.65 -0.91 12.84
N ILE A 426 35.72 -1.05 13.61
CA ILE A 426 36.30 0.02 14.44
C ILE A 426 37.54 0.63 13.77
N LYS A 427 38.15 -0.10 12.82
CA LYS A 427 39.33 0.35 12.06
C LYS A 427 39.13 1.72 11.39
N GLN A 428 37.93 2.02 10.90
CA GLN A 428 37.62 3.33 10.32
C GLN A 428 37.70 4.45 11.38
N SER A 429 37.03 4.27 12.52
CA SER A 429 37.05 5.24 13.63
C SER A 429 38.46 5.45 14.17
N LEU A 430 39.23 4.38 14.38
CA LEU A 430 40.63 4.45 14.83
C LEU A 430 41.52 5.27 13.87
N ILE A 431 41.38 5.06 12.55
CA ILE A 431 42.14 5.83 11.56
C ILE A 431 41.71 7.30 11.56
N GLN A 432 40.41 7.59 11.74
CA GLN A 432 39.90 8.97 11.79
C GLN A 432 40.35 9.70 13.07
N GLU A 433 40.22 9.08 14.24
CA GLU A 433 40.71 9.63 15.51
C GLU A 433 42.22 9.89 15.47
N TRP A 434 42.99 8.97 14.89
CA TRP A 434 44.42 9.14 14.72
C TRP A 434 44.76 10.33 13.82
N ARG A 435 44.02 10.53 12.71
CA ARG A 435 44.22 11.69 11.83
C ARG A 435 43.85 13.02 12.48
N ILE A 436 42.83 13.03 13.35
CA ILE A 436 42.46 14.23 14.12
C ILE A 436 43.58 14.61 15.09
N LYS A 437 44.17 13.61 15.78
CA LYS A 437 45.29 13.83 16.70
C LYS A 437 46.62 14.13 15.99
N ASN A 438 46.78 13.67 14.75
CA ASN A 438 48.00 13.84 13.94
C ASN A 438 47.69 14.49 12.57
N PRO A 439 47.43 15.81 12.51
CA PRO A 439 47.00 16.49 11.28
C PRO A 439 48.01 16.42 10.14
N GLN A 440 49.31 16.39 10.46
CA GLN A 440 50.42 16.29 9.50
C GLN A 440 50.94 14.84 9.34
N GLY A 441 50.32 13.87 10.02
CA GLY A 441 50.76 12.48 10.03
C GLY A 441 50.59 11.79 8.68
N LYS A 442 51.60 11.03 8.25
CA LYS A 442 51.53 10.26 6.99
C LYS A 442 50.90 8.89 7.23
N LYS A 443 50.40 8.27 6.15
CA LYS A 443 49.84 6.90 6.20
C LYS A 443 50.80 5.87 6.80
N ILE A 444 52.11 6.07 6.60
CA ILE A 444 53.14 5.19 7.13
C ILE A 444 53.28 5.29 8.65
N ASP A 445 53.04 6.46 9.23
CA ASP A 445 53.10 6.69 10.67
C ASP A 445 51.87 6.06 11.34
N CYS A 446 50.70 6.24 10.72
CA CYS A 446 49.46 5.56 11.12
C CYS A 446 49.59 4.03 11.11
N HIS A 447 50.32 3.47 10.13
CA HIS A 447 50.62 2.04 10.07
C HIS A 447 51.50 1.58 11.23
N LYS A 448 52.55 2.35 11.55
CA LYS A 448 53.48 2.03 12.64
C LYS A 448 52.80 2.10 14.01
N GLU A 449 51.94 3.11 14.22
CA GLU A 449 51.30 3.35 15.53
C GLU A 449 50.07 2.47 15.77
N LEU A 450 49.20 2.29 14.77
CA LEU A 450 47.97 1.52 14.95
C LEU A 450 48.10 0.04 14.58
N GLY A 451 49.23 -0.38 13.99
CA GLY A 451 49.44 -1.76 13.51
C GLY A 451 48.46 -2.22 12.44
N LEU A 452 47.76 -1.29 11.78
CA LEU A 452 46.76 -1.59 10.75
C LEU A 452 47.42 -1.80 9.40
N SER A 453 46.97 -2.79 8.61
CA SER A 453 47.54 -3.05 7.28
C SER A 453 47.40 -1.84 6.35
N ARG A 454 48.41 -1.60 5.49
CA ARG A 454 48.38 -0.51 4.50
C ARG A 454 47.09 -0.47 3.65
N PRO A 455 46.56 -1.60 3.13
CA PRO A 455 45.29 -1.59 2.40
C PRO A 455 44.09 -1.12 3.23
N THR A 456 44.09 -1.40 4.53
CA THR A 456 43.05 -0.91 5.46
C THR A 456 43.14 0.60 5.62
N ILE A 457 44.36 1.11 5.80
CA ILE A 457 44.61 2.54 5.97
C ILE A 457 44.23 3.29 4.70
N ASP A 458 44.67 2.83 3.54
CA ASP A 458 44.35 3.43 2.24
C ASP A 458 42.85 3.51 1.98
N LYS A 459 42.13 2.43 2.30
CA LYS A 459 40.67 2.36 2.15
C LYS A 459 39.92 3.41 2.98
N TRP A 460 40.39 3.71 4.19
CA TRP A 460 39.66 4.58 5.12
C TRP A 460 40.25 5.98 5.26
N TRP A 461 41.45 6.24 4.73
CA TRP A 461 42.17 7.50 4.88
C TRP A 461 41.32 8.71 4.51
N ASN A 462 40.68 8.69 3.34
CA ASN A 462 39.86 9.80 2.83
C ASN A 462 38.35 9.61 3.05
N SER A 463 37.94 8.66 3.89
CA SER A 463 36.52 8.43 4.15
C SER A 463 35.95 9.56 5.02
N LYS A 464 34.98 10.30 4.48
CA LYS A 464 34.27 11.38 5.21
C LYS A 464 33.57 10.80 6.45
N GLN A 465 33.68 11.53 7.55
CA GLN A 465 33.08 11.18 8.85
C GLN A 465 31.56 11.11 8.71
N LEU A 466 30.95 9.98 9.10
CA LEU A 466 29.55 9.98 9.53
C LEU A 466 29.57 10.61 10.92
N ALA A 467 29.03 11.82 11.04
CA ALA A 467 28.85 12.48 12.32
C ALA A 467 28.11 11.52 13.25
N MET A 468 28.77 11.10 14.33
CA MET A 468 28.08 10.52 15.48
C MET A 468 27.39 11.70 16.18
N THR A 469 26.12 11.91 15.88
CA THR A 469 25.23 12.64 16.78
C THR A 469 25.12 11.84 18.06
N THR A 470 25.63 12.44 19.15
CA THR A 470 25.35 12.08 20.55
C THR A 470 23.87 12.08 20.85
#